data_AF-A0A220S404-F1
#
_entry.id   AF-A0A220S404-F1
#
_cell.length_a   1.000
_cell.length_b   1.000
_cell.length_c   1.000
_cell.angle_alpha   90.00
_cell.angle_beta   90.00
_cell.angle_gamma   90.00
#
_symmetry.space_group_name_H-M   'P 1'
#
loop_
_entity.id
_entity.type
_entity.pdbx_description
1 polymer ?
#
loop_
_entity_poly.entity_id
_entity_poly.type
_entity_poly.pdbx_seq_one_letter_code
_entity_poly.pdbx_strand_id
1 'polypeptide(L)'
;MKTRYTALAACLAALALTACGSTSSGNVPQTASAAPATDSGACRLLANNEGKGKNMVYRCNVSRVLATPDARAALDSNIPVSFGAGGKYRTNASARSFGRDEAASCERAVVNAVNNLQVRVKKDGGKRLTNVESYAAQNNGRFDRNRMLPAGEADCIVATFQTRVVMRGSVR
;
A
#
# COMPACT_ATOMS: atom_id res chain seq x y z
N MET A 1 47.34 46.26 2.20
CA MET A 1 47.29 46.62 0.77
C MET A 1 46.20 45.77 0.13
N LYS A 2 44.96 46.29 -0.07
CA LYS A 2 44.36 46.66 -1.38
C LYS A 2 44.74 45.68 -2.50
N THR A 3 43.80 45.00 -3.17
CA THR A 3 42.85 45.63 -4.11
C THR A 3 41.56 44.81 -4.27
N ARG A 4 40.42 45.51 -4.37
CA ARG A 4 39.09 45.00 -4.75
C ARG A 4 38.95 45.02 -6.28
N TYR A 5 38.26 44.05 -6.86
CA TYR A 5 37.63 44.22 -8.18
C TYR A 5 36.14 43.87 -8.11
N THR A 6 35.36 44.92 -8.34
CA THR A 6 33.93 44.98 -8.61
C THR A 6 33.62 44.53 -10.04
N ALA A 7 32.53 43.80 -10.22
CA ALA A 7 31.73 43.88 -11.45
C ALA A 7 30.24 43.65 -11.10
N LEU A 8 29.48 44.73 -11.25
CA LEU A 8 28.02 44.82 -11.28
C LEU A 8 27.51 44.51 -12.70
N ALA A 9 26.28 43.98 -12.78
CA ALA A 9 25.26 44.16 -13.83
C ALA A 9 24.49 42.84 -14.06
N ALA A 10 23.18 42.78 -14.26
CA ALA A 10 22.09 43.74 -14.17
C ALA A 10 20.76 42.93 -14.13
N CYS A 11 19.72 43.56 -13.59
CA CYS A 11 18.33 43.11 -13.56
C CYS A 11 17.78 42.72 -14.93
N LEU A 12 16.80 41.81 -14.95
CA LEU A 12 15.56 41.96 -15.72
C LEU A 12 14.49 41.02 -15.15
N ALA A 13 13.51 41.61 -14.48
CA ALA A 13 12.24 40.97 -14.16
C ALA A 13 11.35 41.06 -15.41
N ALA A 14 10.74 39.95 -15.81
CA ALA A 14 9.60 39.93 -16.71
C ALA A 14 8.58 38.93 -16.17
N LEU A 15 7.52 39.47 -15.58
CA LEU A 15 6.25 38.79 -15.33
C LEU A 15 5.57 38.57 -16.69
N ALA A 16 5.28 37.32 -17.03
CA ALA A 16 4.31 36.99 -18.06
C ALA A 16 3.42 35.87 -17.53
N LEU A 17 2.18 36.23 -17.18
CA LEU A 17 1.09 35.31 -16.96
C LEU A 17 0.28 35.14 -18.25
N THR A 18 -0.27 33.93 -18.40
CA THR A 18 -1.35 33.49 -19.30
C THR A 18 -1.02 33.09 -20.75
N ALA A 19 -1.16 31.78 -21.02
CA ALA A 19 -2.10 31.26 -22.04
C ALA A 19 -2.35 29.75 -21.81
N CYS A 20 -3.63 29.35 -21.76
CA CYS A 20 -4.08 27.96 -21.88
C CYS A 20 -3.98 27.49 -23.35
N GLY A 21 -3.72 26.20 -23.58
CA GLY A 21 -3.92 25.56 -24.89
C GLY A 21 -3.16 24.26 -25.08
N SER A 22 -3.87 23.20 -25.47
CA SER A 22 -3.49 21.79 -25.42
C SER A 22 -2.58 21.29 -26.56
N THR A 23 -1.90 20.16 -26.29
CA THR A 23 -1.59 19.02 -27.21
C THR A 23 -0.13 18.80 -27.64
N SER A 24 0.42 17.71 -27.07
CA SER A 24 1.42 16.74 -27.56
C SER A 24 2.92 17.07 -27.74
N SER A 25 3.70 16.21 -27.09
CA SER A 25 5.02 15.67 -27.48
C SER A 25 6.30 16.45 -27.11
N GLY A 26 7.08 15.88 -26.18
CA GLY A 26 8.52 16.14 -26.04
C GLY A 26 9.07 16.12 -24.60
N ASN A 27 9.75 15.04 -24.24
CA ASN A 27 10.75 14.83 -23.17
C ASN A 27 10.78 15.73 -21.92
N VAL A 28 10.60 15.10 -20.75
CA VAL A 28 11.22 15.51 -19.47
C VAL A 28 11.80 14.26 -18.81
N PRO A 29 13.07 14.25 -18.34
CA PRO A 29 13.52 13.24 -17.40
C PRO A 29 12.80 13.49 -16.08
N GLN A 30 11.70 12.77 -15.85
CA GLN A 30 11.01 12.76 -14.56
C GLN A 30 11.94 12.16 -13.52
N THR A 31 12.61 13.00 -12.75
CA THR A 31 13.02 12.62 -11.40
C THR A 31 11.73 12.37 -10.63
N ALA A 32 11.42 11.10 -10.39
CA ALA A 32 10.21 10.68 -9.70
C ALA A 32 10.26 11.15 -8.24
N SER A 33 9.80 12.37 -7.98
CA SER A 33 9.43 12.80 -6.63
C SER A 33 8.28 11.92 -6.19
N ALA A 34 8.54 11.06 -5.20
CA ALA A 34 7.52 10.23 -4.57
C ALA A 34 6.40 11.16 -4.04
N ALA A 35 5.15 10.87 -4.44
CA ALA A 35 4.00 11.52 -3.82
C ALA A 35 4.05 11.32 -2.29
N PRO A 36 3.61 12.30 -1.49
CA PRO A 36 3.63 12.17 -0.05
C PRO A 36 2.79 10.97 0.39
N ALA A 37 3.30 10.27 1.40
CA ALA A 37 2.63 9.19 2.09
C ALA A 37 1.23 9.63 2.54
N THR A 38 0.19 9.00 2.02
CA THR A 38 -1.19 9.43 2.29
C THR A 38 -2.00 8.27 2.88
N ASP A 39 -2.80 8.57 3.89
CA ASP A 39 -3.78 7.63 4.47
C ASP A 39 -4.98 7.46 3.54
N SER A 40 -5.72 6.37 3.70
CA SER A 40 -7.04 6.16 3.10
C SER A 40 -8.12 6.00 4.18
N GLY A 41 -9.39 6.02 3.77
CA GLY A 41 -10.52 5.76 4.68
C GLY A 41 -10.52 4.36 5.32
N ALA A 42 -9.67 3.43 4.85
CA ALA A 42 -9.52 2.08 5.37
C ALA A 42 -8.12 1.80 5.95
N CYS A 43 -7.08 2.51 5.52
CA CYS A 43 -5.68 2.25 5.87
C CYS A 43 -4.94 3.50 6.31
N ARG A 44 -4.16 3.40 7.39
CA ARG A 44 -3.33 4.49 7.90
C ARG A 44 -1.85 4.13 7.89
N LEU A 45 -1.00 5.12 7.65
CA LEU A 45 0.44 5.01 7.77
C LEU A 45 0.82 4.89 9.26
N LEU A 46 1.60 3.87 9.58
CA LEU A 46 2.17 3.66 10.92
C LEU A 46 3.64 4.08 10.99
N ALA A 47 4.37 3.86 9.91
CA ALA A 47 5.79 4.16 9.88
C ALA A 47 6.27 4.42 8.45
N ASN A 48 7.12 5.44 8.31
CA ASN A 48 7.87 5.72 7.09
C ASN A 48 9.36 5.44 7.36
N ASN A 49 10.06 4.92 6.36
CA ASN A 49 11.49 4.66 6.39
C ASN A 49 12.21 5.62 5.45
N GLU A 50 12.28 6.88 5.85
CA GLU A 50 13.04 7.87 5.09
C GLU A 50 14.54 7.54 5.16
N GLY A 51 15.21 7.54 4.00
CA GLY A 51 16.67 7.39 3.91
C GLY A 51 17.25 5.96 3.93
N LYS A 52 16.44 4.90 4.11
CA LYS A 52 16.92 3.48 4.11
C LYS A 52 16.24 2.58 3.06
N GLY A 53 15.62 3.21 2.05
CA GLY A 53 14.80 2.54 1.04
C GLY A 53 13.32 2.49 1.45
N LYS A 54 12.41 2.59 0.47
CA LYS A 54 10.96 2.65 0.71
C LYS A 54 10.48 1.33 1.32
N ASN A 55 10.11 1.36 2.59
CA ASN A 55 9.51 0.25 3.34
C ASN A 55 8.53 0.83 4.36
N MET A 56 7.41 1.33 3.86
CA MET A 56 6.42 1.99 4.71
C MET A 56 5.48 0.94 5.29
N VAL A 57 5.04 1.15 6.51
CA VAL A 57 4.08 0.27 7.16
C VAL A 57 2.72 0.94 7.17
N TYR A 58 1.73 0.31 6.54
CA TYR A 58 0.34 0.72 6.60
C TYR A 58 -0.45 -0.28 7.43
N ARG A 59 -1.44 0.19 8.19
CA ARG A 59 -2.42 -0.64 8.88
C ARG A 59 -3.81 -0.37 8.34
N CYS A 60 -4.47 -1.43 7.90
CA CYS A 60 -5.83 -1.40 7.40
C CYS A 60 -6.82 -2.01 8.38
N ASN A 61 -8.03 -1.44 8.42
CA ASN A 61 -9.21 -2.14 8.90
C ASN A 61 -9.74 -3.03 7.77
N VAL A 62 -9.61 -4.34 7.92
CA VAL A 62 -9.94 -5.31 6.87
C VAL A 62 -11.42 -5.24 6.52
N SER A 63 -12.33 -5.09 7.48
CA SER A 63 -13.76 -4.97 7.19
C SER A 63 -14.08 -3.79 6.27
N ARG A 64 -13.42 -2.64 6.47
CA ARG A 64 -13.55 -1.48 5.58
C ARG A 64 -12.98 -1.75 4.20
N VAL A 65 -11.83 -2.42 4.11
CA VAL A 65 -11.25 -2.84 2.81
C VAL A 65 -12.20 -3.76 2.06
N LEU A 66 -12.77 -4.78 2.72
CA LEU A 66 -13.70 -5.72 2.06
C LEU A 66 -15.04 -5.07 1.66
N ALA A 67 -15.36 -3.92 2.23
CA ALA A 67 -16.55 -3.15 1.85
C ALA A 67 -16.32 -2.28 0.59
N THR A 68 -15.08 -2.11 0.13
CA THR A 68 -14.78 -1.31 -1.08
C THR A 68 -15.35 -1.97 -2.35
N PRO A 69 -15.70 -1.18 -3.38
CA PRO A 69 -16.19 -1.72 -4.65
C PRO A 69 -15.20 -2.71 -5.30
N ASP A 70 -13.91 -2.37 -5.30
CA ASP A 70 -12.84 -3.22 -5.84
C ASP A 70 -12.79 -4.58 -5.13
N ALA A 71 -12.93 -4.60 -3.80
CA ALA A 71 -12.95 -5.85 -3.04
C ALA A 71 -14.20 -6.68 -3.35
N ARG A 72 -15.38 -6.06 -3.43
CA ARG A 72 -16.63 -6.76 -3.76
C ARG A 72 -16.62 -7.37 -5.16
N ALA A 73 -15.93 -6.73 -6.11
CA ALA A 73 -15.76 -7.28 -7.45
C ALA A 73 -14.77 -8.46 -7.50
N ALA A 74 -13.75 -8.44 -6.63
CA ALA A 74 -12.69 -9.45 -6.64
C ALA A 74 -12.98 -10.69 -5.77
N LEU A 75 -13.82 -10.56 -4.74
CA LEU A 75 -14.06 -11.59 -3.74
C LEU A 75 -15.35 -12.38 -4.00
N ASP A 76 -15.35 -13.66 -3.63
CA ASP A 76 -16.54 -14.49 -3.72
C ASP A 76 -17.50 -14.19 -2.56
N SER A 77 -18.67 -13.64 -2.88
CA SER A 77 -19.72 -13.32 -1.90
C SER A 77 -20.34 -14.57 -1.26
N ASN A 78 -20.23 -15.75 -1.88
CA ASN A 78 -20.74 -17.00 -1.32
C ASN A 78 -19.84 -17.58 -0.23
N ILE A 79 -18.61 -17.08 -0.09
CA ILE A 79 -17.67 -17.52 0.94
C ILE A 79 -17.57 -16.43 2.01
N PRO A 80 -18.42 -16.47 3.05
CA PRO A 80 -18.38 -15.48 4.11
C PRO A 80 -17.04 -15.53 4.84
N VAL A 81 -16.55 -14.34 5.17
CA VAL A 81 -15.27 -14.12 5.85
C VAL A 81 -15.54 -13.75 7.30
N SER A 82 -14.86 -14.39 8.24
CA SER A 82 -14.90 -14.05 9.66
C SER A 82 -13.49 -13.91 10.23
N PHE A 83 -13.32 -12.90 11.09
CA PHE A 83 -12.06 -12.56 11.72
C PHE A 83 -11.93 -13.27 13.06
N GLY A 84 -10.72 -13.71 13.39
CA GLY A 84 -10.45 -14.45 14.61
C GLY A 84 -9.03 -15.01 14.61
N ALA A 85 -8.63 -15.64 15.71
CA ALA A 85 -7.27 -16.13 15.88
C ALA A 85 -7.09 -17.61 15.48
N GLY A 86 -5.86 -18.01 15.20
CA GLY A 86 -5.49 -19.41 14.97
C GLY A 86 -5.82 -19.91 13.56
N GLY A 87 -5.69 -19.06 12.55
CA GLY A 87 -5.92 -19.46 11.15
C GLY A 87 -4.96 -20.57 10.72
N LYS A 88 -5.41 -21.65 10.08
CA LYS A 88 -4.53 -22.79 9.74
C LYS A 88 -3.59 -22.49 8.56
N TYR A 89 -4.12 -21.89 7.50
CA TYR A 89 -3.42 -21.66 6.25
C TYR A 89 -2.85 -20.27 6.19
N ARG A 90 -1.57 -20.14 5.81
CA ARG A 90 -0.90 -18.86 5.65
C ARG A 90 -0.83 -18.46 4.17
N THR A 91 -1.09 -17.19 3.89
CA THR A 91 -0.90 -16.56 2.58
C THR A 91 0.10 -15.40 2.68
N ASN A 92 0.92 -15.23 1.64
CA ASN A 92 1.78 -14.06 1.46
C ASN A 92 1.35 -13.42 0.14
N ALA A 93 0.49 -12.41 0.23
CA ALA A 93 -0.07 -11.77 -0.94
C ALA A 93 0.65 -10.45 -1.21
N SER A 94 0.63 -10.06 -2.48
CA SER A 94 1.25 -8.82 -2.92
C SER A 94 0.37 -8.08 -3.92
N ALA A 95 0.60 -6.78 -4.01
CA ALA A 95 0.06 -5.93 -5.06
C ALA A 95 1.16 -5.01 -5.61
N ARG A 96 1.05 -4.60 -6.87
CA ARG A 96 1.98 -3.65 -7.48
C ARG A 96 1.80 -2.25 -6.86
N SER A 97 2.91 -1.61 -6.49
CA SER A 97 2.91 -0.26 -5.89
C SER A 97 3.53 0.81 -6.77
N PHE A 98 4.32 0.43 -7.77
CA PHE A 98 4.96 1.41 -8.66
C PHE A 98 3.91 2.24 -9.41
N GLY A 99 3.98 3.57 -9.26
CA GLY A 99 3.05 4.52 -9.87
C GLY A 99 1.62 4.43 -9.32
N ARG A 100 1.44 3.85 -8.12
CA ARG A 100 0.14 3.71 -7.45
C ARG A 100 0.17 4.44 -6.12
N ASP A 101 -1.02 4.81 -5.66
CA ASP A 101 -1.25 5.24 -4.29
C ASP A 101 -0.85 4.11 -3.32
N GLU A 102 -0.18 4.50 -2.23
CA GLU A 102 0.45 3.59 -1.29
C GLU A 102 -0.58 2.86 -0.44
N ALA A 103 -1.54 3.60 0.13
CA ALA A 103 -2.62 3.04 0.91
C ALA A 103 -3.48 2.09 0.06
N ALA A 104 -3.88 2.51 -1.14
CA ALA A 104 -4.63 1.68 -2.08
C ALA A 104 -3.86 0.42 -2.50
N SER A 105 -2.52 0.48 -2.59
CA SER A 105 -1.71 -0.71 -2.85
C SER A 105 -1.71 -1.70 -1.68
N CYS A 106 -1.79 -1.22 -0.44
CA CYS A 106 -2.02 -2.05 0.75
C CYS A 106 -3.42 -2.64 0.79
N GLU A 107 -4.46 -1.85 0.51
CA GLU A 107 -5.84 -2.36 0.38
C GLU A 107 -5.93 -3.51 -0.62
N ARG A 108 -5.33 -3.32 -1.81
CA ARG A 108 -5.31 -4.36 -2.84
C ARG A 108 -4.53 -5.60 -2.41
N ALA A 109 -3.43 -5.45 -1.67
CA ALA A 109 -2.69 -6.59 -1.14
C ALA A 109 -3.55 -7.39 -0.13
N VAL A 110 -4.33 -6.70 0.71
CA VAL A 110 -5.29 -7.32 1.65
C VAL A 110 -6.39 -8.07 0.88
N VAL A 111 -6.97 -7.47 -0.16
CA VAL A 111 -7.96 -8.14 -1.02
C VAL A 111 -7.37 -9.40 -1.66
N ASN A 112 -6.16 -9.32 -2.21
CA ASN A 112 -5.46 -10.47 -2.79
C ASN A 112 -5.23 -11.59 -1.75
N ALA A 113 -4.90 -11.24 -0.51
CA ALA A 113 -4.74 -12.23 0.56
C ALA A 113 -6.04 -12.96 0.88
N VAL A 114 -7.16 -12.22 1.02
CA VAL A 114 -8.47 -12.82 1.29
C VAL A 114 -8.92 -13.67 0.10
N ASN A 115 -8.73 -13.21 -1.14
CA ASN A 115 -9.03 -14.00 -2.33
C ASN A 115 -8.23 -15.32 -2.36
N ASN A 116 -6.92 -15.28 -2.10
CA ASN A 116 -6.08 -16.49 -2.04
C ASN A 116 -6.60 -17.49 -1.00
N LEU A 117 -7.08 -17.01 0.15
CA LEU A 117 -7.67 -17.84 1.18
C LEU A 117 -9.05 -18.39 0.75
N GLN A 118 -9.88 -17.61 0.07
CA GLN A 118 -11.15 -18.10 -0.49
C GLN A 118 -10.94 -19.15 -1.59
N VAL A 119 -9.95 -18.97 -2.46
CA VAL A 119 -9.53 -19.99 -3.43
C VAL A 119 -9.14 -21.29 -2.71
N ARG A 120 -8.44 -21.19 -1.57
CA ARG A 120 -8.13 -22.35 -0.73
C ARG A 120 -9.38 -23.00 -0.15
N VAL A 121 -10.35 -22.21 0.32
CA VAL A 121 -11.65 -22.71 0.80
C VAL A 121 -12.33 -23.56 -0.28
N LYS A 122 -12.43 -23.05 -1.51
CA LYS A 122 -13.01 -23.80 -2.64
C LYS A 122 -12.24 -25.09 -2.92
N LYS A 123 -10.90 -25.00 -2.99
CA LYS A 123 -10.03 -26.15 -3.27
C LYS A 123 -10.21 -27.28 -2.25
N ASP A 124 -10.38 -26.92 -0.99
CA ASP A 124 -10.52 -27.86 0.12
C ASP A 124 -12.00 -28.26 0.35
N GLY A 125 -12.94 -27.84 -0.51
CA GLY A 125 -14.36 -28.17 -0.40
C GLY A 125 -15.11 -27.46 0.74
N GLY A 126 -14.50 -26.43 1.34
CA GLY A 126 -15.15 -25.63 2.37
C GLY A 126 -16.14 -24.63 1.81
N LYS A 127 -16.91 -24.03 2.71
CA LYS A 127 -17.94 -23.03 2.41
C LYS A 127 -17.67 -21.70 3.08
N ARG A 128 -16.75 -21.63 4.05
CA ARG A 128 -16.50 -20.44 4.86
C ARG A 128 -15.02 -20.21 5.09
N LEU A 129 -14.63 -18.94 5.10
CA LEU A 129 -13.31 -18.51 5.53
C LEU A 129 -13.40 -17.98 6.97
N THR A 130 -12.70 -18.63 7.89
CA THR A 130 -12.74 -18.29 9.32
C THR A 130 -11.36 -18.04 9.89
N ASN A 131 -11.29 -17.48 11.11
CA ASN A 131 -10.04 -17.20 11.81
C ASN A 131 -9.06 -16.38 10.95
N VAL A 132 -9.59 -15.37 10.26
CA VAL A 132 -8.76 -14.46 9.47
C VAL A 132 -8.04 -13.50 10.40
N GLU A 133 -6.72 -13.52 10.34
CA GLU A 133 -5.79 -12.67 11.10
C GLU A 133 -4.57 -12.34 10.25
N SER A 134 -3.88 -11.26 10.60
CA SER A 134 -2.69 -10.79 9.88
C SER A 134 -1.49 -10.72 10.82
N TYR A 135 -0.30 -10.88 10.26
CA TYR A 135 0.95 -10.68 10.99
C TYR A 135 1.29 -9.20 11.09
N ALA A 136 1.85 -8.78 12.21
CA ALA A 136 2.34 -7.42 12.38
C ALA A 136 3.55 -7.15 11.47
N ALA A 137 3.53 -6.02 10.77
CA ALA A 137 4.68 -5.58 10.00
C ALA A 137 5.66 -4.85 10.90
N GLN A 138 6.94 -4.98 10.56
CA GLN A 138 8.02 -4.23 11.17
C GLN A 138 8.53 -3.19 10.18
N ASN A 139 8.96 -2.05 10.71
CA ASN A 139 9.54 -0.97 9.93
C ASN A 139 10.97 -1.29 9.42
N ASN A 140 11.27 -2.55 9.13
CA ASN A 140 12.52 -3.03 8.55
C ASN A 140 12.27 -3.88 7.28
N GLY A 141 11.05 -3.83 6.73
CA GLY A 141 10.66 -4.60 5.55
C GLY A 141 10.32 -6.07 5.85
N ARG A 142 10.10 -6.46 7.11
CA ARG A 142 9.76 -7.83 7.52
C ARG A 142 8.46 -7.90 8.31
N PHE A 143 7.85 -9.07 8.33
CA PHE A 143 6.73 -9.42 9.21
C PHE A 143 7.24 -10.15 10.44
N ASP A 144 6.72 -9.80 11.61
CA ASP A 144 6.93 -10.56 12.83
C ASP A 144 6.07 -11.81 12.81
N ARG A 145 6.69 -12.99 12.82
CA ARG A 145 5.98 -14.28 12.76
C ARG A 145 5.37 -14.70 14.10
N ASN A 146 5.76 -14.04 15.19
CA ASN A 146 5.28 -14.35 16.54
C ASN A 146 4.23 -13.34 17.01
N ARG A 147 4.01 -12.27 16.25
CA ARG A 147 3.05 -11.22 16.59
C ARG A 147 1.93 -11.14 15.56
N MET A 148 0.77 -11.62 15.97
CA MET A 148 -0.48 -11.40 15.25
C MET A 148 -1.07 -10.03 15.60
N LEU A 149 -1.83 -9.48 14.67
CA LEU A 149 -2.63 -8.29 14.90
C LEU A 149 -3.99 -8.66 15.50
N PRO A 150 -4.67 -7.70 16.15
CA PRO A 150 -6.06 -7.85 16.51
C PRO A 150 -6.92 -8.28 15.31
N ALA A 151 -7.99 -9.04 15.60
CA ALA A 151 -8.91 -9.51 14.57
C ALA A 151 -9.47 -8.32 13.76
N GLY A 152 -9.45 -8.44 12.44
CA GLY A 152 -9.93 -7.38 11.54
C GLY A 152 -8.90 -6.29 11.24
N GLU A 153 -7.66 -6.40 11.72
CA GLU A 153 -6.54 -5.54 11.31
C GLU A 153 -5.58 -6.27 10.37
N ALA A 154 -4.95 -5.53 9.45
CA ALA A 154 -3.86 -6.03 8.64
C ALA A 154 -2.78 -4.97 8.42
N ASP A 155 -1.53 -5.33 8.72
CA ASP A 155 -0.39 -4.50 8.35
C ASP A 155 0.13 -4.90 6.98
N CYS A 156 0.47 -3.92 6.14
CA CYS A 156 1.23 -4.12 4.91
C CYS A 156 2.59 -3.46 4.98
N ILE A 157 3.50 -3.97 4.17
CA ILE A 157 4.79 -3.33 3.87
C ILE A 157 4.71 -2.83 2.44
N VAL A 158 4.70 -1.52 2.28
CA VAL A 158 4.69 -0.83 0.99
C VAL A 158 6.13 -0.52 0.60
N ALA A 159 6.64 -1.23 -0.40
CA ALA A 159 7.93 -0.96 -1.01
C ALA A 159 7.77 -0.30 -2.38
N THR A 160 8.89 0.14 -2.98
CA THR A 160 8.90 0.86 -4.27
C THR A 160 8.10 0.14 -5.36
N PHE A 161 8.27 -1.17 -5.49
CA PHE A 161 7.67 -1.94 -6.59
C PHE A 161 6.43 -2.72 -6.17
N GLN A 162 6.38 -3.17 -4.92
CA GLN A 162 5.35 -4.07 -4.43
C GLN A 162 4.97 -3.76 -2.99
N THR A 163 3.69 -3.93 -2.70
CA THR A 163 3.16 -4.02 -1.35
C THR A 163 2.89 -5.46 -1.00
N ARG A 164 3.18 -5.83 0.24
CA ARG A 164 3.03 -7.19 0.74
C ARG A 164 2.21 -7.20 2.01
N VAL A 165 1.43 -8.27 2.20
CA VAL A 165 0.70 -8.58 3.43
C VAL A 165 0.84 -10.08 3.70
N VAL A 166 0.92 -10.46 4.97
CA VAL A 166 0.91 -11.87 5.37
C VAL A 166 -0.29 -12.11 6.26
N MET A 167 -1.19 -13.00 5.85
CA MET A 167 -2.40 -13.33 6.58
C MET A 167 -2.53 -14.83 6.80
N ARG A 168 -3.40 -15.22 7.73
CA ARG A 168 -3.83 -16.60 7.92
C ARG A 168 -5.35 -16.71 7.88
N GLY A 169 -5.84 -17.91 7.63
CA GLY A 169 -7.25 -18.26 7.70
C GLY A 169 -7.47 -19.76 7.73
N SER A 170 -8.67 -20.18 8.09
CA SER A 170 -9.10 -21.57 8.20
C SER A 170 -10.26 -21.85 7.28
N VAL A 171 -10.20 -23.01 6.61
CA VAL A 171 -11.29 -23.54 5.79
C VAL A 171 -12.29 -24.25 6.70
N ARG A 172 -13.57 -23.94 6.52
CA ARG A 172 -14.70 -24.58 7.19
C ARG A 172 -15.82 -24.85 6.20
#